data_AF-A0A9R0ZL75-F1
#
_entry.id   AF-A0A9R0ZL75-F1
#
_cell.length_a   1.000
_cell.length_b   1.000
_cell.length_c   1.000
_cell.angle_alpha   90.00
_cell.angle_beta   90.00
_cell.angle_gamma   90.00
#
_symmetry.space_group_name_H-M   'P 1'
#
loop_
_entity.id
_entity.type
_entity.pdbx_description
1 polymer ?
#
loop_
_entity_poly.entity_id
_entity_poly.type
_entity_poly.pdbx_seq_one_letter_code
_entity_poly.pdbx_strand_id
1 'polypeptide(L)'
;MATPSAPADCSPPLMILLLLLVFLPLAVSCGDDGSGGYDVVSLTQSGSALSARLELVLAGETPADAALGAGAQRLCLTASLETDSRLRVRITDGDRPRWEVPQDIIPRPAPEDDLHNAPPASSTPLQGSRVLSAAGSDLVLTVHASPFRFTVSRRSTGDVLFDTAPGLVFRDKYLEVTSALPAGRASLYGLGEQTKGSFRLRHNDTFTLWNADIGAAHVDVNLYGAHPFYMDVRPPGAAHGVLLLSSNGMDVLYGGSYVTYKVIGGVLDFYFFAGPSPLAVVDQYTQLIGRPAPMPYWSFGSTSAGTGT
;
A
#
# COMPACT_ATOMS: atom_id res chain seq x y z
N MET A 1 76.37 -1.73 43.40
CA MET A 1 77.28 -0.78 42.70
C MET A 1 77.03 -0.97 41.21
N ALA A 2 76.71 0.13 40.51
CA ALA A 2 76.43 0.34 39.07
C ALA A 2 76.52 -0.89 38.12
N THR A 3 75.59 -1.11 37.19
CA THR A 3 75.34 -0.23 36.02
C THR A 3 73.94 -0.43 35.39
N PRO A 4 73.38 0.58 34.69
CA PRO A 4 72.09 0.51 34.03
C PRO A 4 72.21 0.29 32.51
N SER A 5 71.25 -0.40 31.89
CA SER A 5 71.13 -0.49 30.43
C SER A 5 69.68 -0.45 29.97
N ALA A 6 69.26 0.69 29.42
CA ALA A 6 68.26 0.84 28.34
C ALA A 6 68.17 2.35 28.04
N PRO A 7 68.23 2.77 26.77
CA PRO A 7 66.97 2.93 26.04
C PRO A 7 67.05 2.68 24.52
N ALA A 8 65.91 2.38 23.88
CA ALA A 8 65.47 2.97 22.60
C ALA A 8 64.20 2.28 22.07
N ASP A 9 63.18 3.09 21.82
CA ASP A 9 62.02 2.80 20.99
C ASP A 9 62.39 2.47 19.53
N CYS A 10 61.64 1.56 18.91
CA CYS A 10 61.18 1.70 17.50
C CYS A 10 60.18 0.58 17.15
N SER A 11 58.91 0.96 16.91
CA SER A 11 57.86 0.18 16.23
C SER A 11 58.12 0.00 14.72
N PRO A 12 57.37 -0.82 13.95
CA PRO A 12 56.64 -2.09 14.21
C PRO A 12 57.00 -3.21 13.18
N PRO A 13 56.45 -4.44 13.27
CA PRO A 13 56.46 -5.37 12.15
C PRO A 13 55.18 -5.32 11.30
N LEU A 14 55.42 -5.51 10.01
CA LEU A 14 54.48 -5.77 8.92
C LEU A 14 53.88 -7.18 9.07
N MET A 15 52.54 -7.29 9.17
CA MET A 15 51.78 -8.44 8.64
C MET A 15 50.32 -8.04 8.46
N ILE A 16 49.96 -7.76 7.20
CA ILE A 16 48.59 -7.62 6.74
C ILE A 16 48.02 -9.03 6.61
N LEU A 17 47.09 -9.40 7.48
CA LEU A 17 46.25 -10.59 7.33
C LEU A 17 44.90 -10.12 6.77
N LEU A 18 44.75 -10.24 5.44
CA LEU A 18 43.51 -9.93 4.73
C LEU A 18 42.50 -11.07 4.98
N LEU A 19 41.61 -10.89 5.96
CA LEU A 19 40.48 -11.80 6.17
C LEU A 19 39.38 -11.45 5.15
N LEU A 20 39.31 -12.21 4.06
CA LEU A 20 38.22 -12.16 3.08
C LEU A 20 36.93 -12.68 3.74
N LEU A 21 36.19 -11.79 4.41
CA LEU A 21 34.78 -12.00 4.72
C LEU A 21 34.00 -11.90 3.41
N VAL A 22 33.74 -13.07 2.81
CA VAL A 22 32.78 -13.21 1.71
C VAL A 22 31.41 -12.80 2.26
N PHE A 23 31.00 -11.57 1.99
CA PHE A 23 29.61 -11.15 2.12
C PHE A 23 28.80 -11.92 1.07
N LEU A 24 28.32 -13.11 1.43
CA LEU A 24 27.15 -13.66 0.77
C LEU A 24 26.00 -12.69 1.02
N PRO A 25 25.31 -12.16 -0.02
CA PRO A 25 24.05 -11.51 0.23
C PRO A 25 23.12 -12.59 0.79
N LEU A 26 22.72 -12.44 2.05
CA LEU A 26 21.49 -13.03 2.54
C LEU A 26 20.39 -12.46 1.65
N ALA A 27 20.05 -13.20 0.60
CA ALA A 27 18.77 -13.06 -0.04
C ALA A 27 17.76 -13.19 1.10
N VAL A 28 17.06 -12.10 1.39
CA VAL A 28 15.76 -12.21 2.06
C VAL A 28 14.95 -13.06 1.11
N SER A 29 14.91 -14.36 1.37
CA SER A 29 13.82 -15.18 0.87
C SER A 29 12.59 -14.52 1.43
N CYS A 30 11.82 -13.84 0.58
CA CYS A 30 10.41 -13.66 0.86
C CYS A 30 9.93 -15.08 1.17
N GLY A 31 9.55 -15.35 2.41
CA GLY A 31 9.00 -16.63 2.77
C GLY A 31 7.87 -16.89 1.79
N ASP A 32 7.99 -17.97 1.03
CA ASP A 32 6.84 -18.62 0.42
C ASP A 32 6.09 -19.30 1.57
N ASP A 33 5.60 -18.48 2.51
CA ASP A 33 4.62 -18.90 3.49
C ASP A 33 3.38 -19.16 2.66
N GLY A 34 2.95 -20.43 2.59
CA GLY A 34 1.88 -20.97 1.75
C GLY A 34 0.51 -20.31 1.90
N SER A 35 0.45 -18.99 1.78
CA SER A 35 -0.71 -18.15 1.79
C SER A 35 -1.17 -18.06 0.34
N GLY A 36 -2.25 -18.78 0.06
CA GLY A 36 -2.74 -18.99 -1.31
C GLY A 36 -2.98 -17.68 -2.06
N GLY A 37 -2.56 -17.66 -3.31
CA GLY A 37 -2.92 -16.62 -4.26
C GLY A 37 -4.30 -16.87 -4.86
N TYR A 38 -4.74 -15.94 -5.72
CA TYR A 38 -6.01 -16.05 -6.43
C TYR A 38 -5.77 -16.17 -7.92
N ASP A 39 -6.72 -16.74 -8.65
CA ASP A 39 -6.78 -16.73 -10.11
C ASP A 39 -8.09 -16.08 -10.59
N VAL A 40 -8.05 -15.38 -11.72
CA VAL A 40 -9.24 -14.79 -12.34
C VAL A 40 -9.99 -15.85 -13.12
N VAL A 41 -11.26 -16.08 -12.76
CA VAL A 41 -12.10 -17.11 -13.38
C VAL A 41 -13.07 -16.51 -14.41
N SER A 42 -13.55 -15.30 -14.16
CA SER A 42 -14.39 -14.57 -15.12
C SER A 42 -14.10 -13.08 -15.01
N LEU A 43 -14.23 -12.37 -16.12
CA LEU A 43 -14.00 -10.93 -16.20
C LEU A 43 -14.93 -10.33 -17.24
N THR A 44 -15.62 -9.25 -16.84
CA THR A 44 -16.45 -8.41 -17.71
C THR A 44 -15.92 -6.98 -17.67
N GLN A 45 -16.07 -6.28 -18.78
CA GLN A 45 -15.68 -4.88 -18.89
C GLN A 45 -16.82 -4.12 -19.56
N SER A 46 -17.25 -3.04 -18.93
CA SER A 46 -18.33 -2.18 -19.38
C SER A 46 -17.86 -0.73 -19.31
N GLY A 47 -17.58 -0.14 -20.48
CA GLY A 47 -17.09 1.24 -20.56
C GLY A 47 -15.85 1.51 -19.72
N SER A 48 -16.00 2.35 -18.67
CA SER A 48 -14.97 2.74 -17.72
C SER A 48 -14.88 1.85 -16.47
N ALA A 49 -15.64 0.75 -16.42
CA ALA A 49 -15.64 -0.22 -15.34
C ALA A 49 -15.19 -1.62 -15.80
N LEU A 50 -14.58 -2.37 -14.88
CA LEU A 50 -14.14 -3.74 -15.05
C LEU A 50 -14.48 -4.51 -13.78
N SER A 51 -15.16 -5.64 -13.94
CA SER A 51 -15.50 -6.54 -12.84
C SER A 51 -14.95 -7.93 -13.10
N ALA A 52 -14.41 -8.58 -12.07
CA ALA A 52 -13.81 -9.90 -12.19
C ALA A 52 -14.09 -10.76 -10.95
N ARG A 53 -14.33 -12.06 -11.19
CA ARG A 53 -14.42 -13.06 -10.13
C ARG A 53 -13.07 -13.76 -9.99
N LEU A 54 -12.59 -13.82 -8.76
CA LEU A 54 -11.35 -14.46 -8.37
C LEU A 54 -11.66 -15.70 -7.53
N GLU A 55 -10.91 -16.77 -7.72
CA GLU A 55 -10.99 -17.98 -6.89
C GLU A 55 -9.63 -18.30 -6.28
N LEU A 56 -9.63 -18.76 -5.04
CA LEU A 56 -8.42 -19.10 -4.30
C LEU A 56 -7.75 -20.32 -4.95
N VAL A 57 -6.47 -20.18 -5.30
CA VAL A 57 -5.65 -21.31 -5.72
C VAL A 57 -5.30 -22.09 -4.46
N LEU A 58 -5.87 -23.29 -4.33
CA LEU A 58 -5.73 -24.17 -3.16
C LEU A 58 -4.32 -24.14 -2.58
N ALA A 59 -4.17 -23.47 -1.43
CA ALA A 59 -3.00 -23.58 -0.59
C ALA A 59 -3.38 -24.36 0.66
N GLY A 60 -2.49 -25.26 1.10
CA GLY A 60 -2.72 -26.02 2.32
C GLY A 60 -2.81 -25.05 3.51
N GLU A 61 -3.93 -25.08 4.24
CA GLU A 61 -4.08 -24.25 5.43
C GLU A 61 -3.13 -24.74 6.53
N THR A 62 -2.22 -23.87 6.97
CA THR A 62 -1.41 -24.14 8.16
C THR A 62 -2.21 -23.82 9.43
N PRO A 63 -1.81 -24.32 10.60
CA PRO A 63 -2.41 -23.90 11.87
C PRO A 63 -2.30 -22.38 12.13
N ALA A 64 -1.25 -21.74 11.62
CA ALA A 64 -1.07 -20.29 11.70
C ALA A 64 -2.09 -19.55 10.83
N ASP A 65 -2.37 -20.06 9.63
CA ASP A 65 -3.42 -19.54 8.75
C ASP A 65 -4.81 -19.60 9.39
N ALA A 66 -5.12 -20.69 10.09
CA ALA A 66 -6.39 -20.85 10.79
C ALA A 66 -6.59 -19.79 11.89
N ALA A 67 -5.52 -19.35 12.56
CA ALA A 67 -5.57 -18.31 13.58
C ALA A 67 -5.94 -16.92 12.99
N LEU A 68 -5.62 -16.68 11.71
CA LEU A 68 -5.96 -15.47 10.97
C LEU A 68 -7.42 -15.45 10.47
N GLY A 69 -8.18 -16.52 10.75
CA GLY A 69 -9.56 -16.70 10.35
C GLY A 69 -9.72 -17.34 8.97
N ALA A 70 -10.97 -17.68 8.64
CA ALA A 70 -11.30 -18.34 7.38
C ALA A 70 -10.84 -17.51 6.17
N GLY A 71 -10.16 -18.16 5.22
CA GLY A 71 -9.81 -17.57 3.93
C GLY A 71 -11.05 -17.46 3.03
N ALA A 72 -11.19 -16.33 2.34
CA ALA A 72 -12.25 -16.17 1.35
C ALA A 72 -11.95 -17.07 0.14
N GLN A 73 -12.89 -17.94 -0.23
CA GLN A 73 -12.68 -18.85 -1.36
C GLN A 73 -12.90 -18.14 -2.69
N ARG A 74 -13.81 -17.15 -2.70
CA ARG A 74 -14.15 -16.34 -3.86
C ARG A 74 -14.04 -14.87 -3.52
N LEU A 75 -13.40 -14.09 -4.39
CA LEU A 75 -13.38 -12.64 -4.30
C LEU A 75 -14.06 -12.00 -5.52
N CYS A 76 -14.61 -10.82 -5.30
CA CYS A 76 -15.10 -9.94 -6.35
C CYS A 76 -14.17 -8.74 -6.46
N LEU A 77 -13.55 -8.57 -7.63
CA LEU A 77 -12.80 -7.38 -8.01
C LEU A 77 -13.73 -6.47 -8.82
N THR A 78 -13.81 -5.21 -8.43
CA THR A 78 -14.50 -4.15 -9.15
C THR A 78 -13.54 -2.98 -9.32
N ALA A 79 -13.31 -2.54 -10.54
CA ALA A 79 -12.44 -1.42 -10.84
C ALA A 79 -13.16 -0.42 -11.74
N SER A 80 -13.04 0.87 -11.44
CA SER A 80 -13.72 1.92 -12.20
C SER A 80 -12.87 3.18 -12.29
N LEU A 81 -12.85 3.77 -13.49
CA LEU A 81 -12.34 5.13 -13.70
C LEU A 81 -13.48 6.11 -13.35
N GLU A 82 -13.51 6.55 -12.10
CA GLU A 82 -14.55 7.48 -11.60
C GLU A 82 -14.41 8.88 -12.21
N THR A 83 -13.19 9.30 -12.50
CA THR A 83 -12.88 10.52 -13.25
C THR A 83 -11.65 10.26 -14.13
N ASP A 84 -11.30 11.21 -15.01
CA ASP A 84 -10.05 11.17 -15.79
C ASP A 84 -8.77 11.12 -14.92
N SER A 85 -8.89 11.42 -13.63
CA SER A 85 -7.76 11.49 -12.70
C SER A 85 -7.89 10.60 -11.48
N ARG A 86 -8.93 9.77 -11.40
CA ARG A 86 -9.20 8.90 -10.24
C ARG A 86 -9.65 7.51 -10.69
N LEU A 87 -8.84 6.52 -10.34
CA LEU A 87 -9.14 5.10 -10.52
C LEU A 87 -9.45 4.50 -9.15
N ARG A 88 -10.53 3.74 -9.05
CA ARG A 88 -10.88 2.94 -7.88
C ARG A 88 -10.68 1.46 -8.19
N VAL A 89 -10.10 0.71 -7.27
CA VAL A 89 -9.93 -0.74 -7.33
C VAL A 89 -10.37 -1.34 -6.01
N ARG A 90 -11.48 -2.08 -6.03
CA ARG A 90 -12.15 -2.63 -4.85
C ARG A 90 -12.21 -4.14 -4.94
N ILE A 91 -11.69 -4.82 -3.91
CA ILE A 91 -11.68 -6.28 -3.78
C ILE A 91 -12.46 -6.67 -2.52
N THR A 92 -13.52 -7.46 -2.68
CA THR A 92 -14.38 -7.92 -1.60
C THR A 92 -14.53 -9.43 -1.58
N ASP A 93 -14.99 -9.96 -0.44
CA ASP A 93 -15.46 -11.34 -0.34
C ASP A 93 -16.69 -11.53 -1.24
N GLY A 94 -16.69 -12.59 -2.06
CA GLY A 94 -17.77 -12.89 -3.00
C GLY A 94 -18.92 -13.69 -2.38
N ASP A 95 -18.74 -14.24 -1.18
CA ASP A 95 -19.71 -15.09 -0.49
C ASP A 95 -20.50 -14.34 0.58
N ARG A 96 -19.89 -13.32 1.18
CA ARG A 96 -20.49 -12.57 2.30
C ARG A 96 -20.07 -11.10 2.29
N PRO A 97 -20.97 -10.18 2.68
CA PRO A 97 -20.60 -8.77 2.85
C PRO A 97 -19.61 -8.62 4.01
N ARG A 98 -18.62 -7.75 3.84
CA ARG A 98 -17.65 -7.37 4.88
C ARG A 98 -17.79 -5.89 5.21
N TRP A 99 -17.23 -5.49 6.35
CA TRP A 99 -17.22 -4.08 6.75
C TRP A 99 -16.53 -3.20 5.70
N GLU A 100 -17.20 -2.12 5.33
CA GLU A 100 -16.69 -1.06 4.47
C GLU A 100 -16.98 0.27 5.14
N VAL A 101 -16.14 1.27 4.90
CA VAL A 101 -16.39 2.63 5.39
C VAL A 101 -17.74 3.12 4.83
N PRO A 102 -18.73 3.46 5.66
CA PRO A 102 -20.06 3.83 5.17
C PRO A 102 -20.06 4.99 4.16
N GLN A 103 -20.97 4.94 3.18
CA GLN A 103 -21.06 5.95 2.11
C GLN A 103 -21.66 7.27 2.56
N ASP A 104 -22.41 7.29 3.65
CA ASP A 104 -22.90 8.50 4.31
C ASP A 104 -21.77 9.27 5.02
N ILE A 105 -20.73 8.57 5.49
CA ILE A 105 -19.54 9.20 6.07
C ILE A 105 -18.61 9.75 4.98
N ILE A 106 -18.35 8.96 3.92
CA ILE A 106 -17.57 9.40 2.75
C ILE A 106 -18.42 9.16 1.48
N PRO A 107 -19.15 10.19 1.00
CA PRO A 107 -20.00 10.12 -0.18
C PRO A 107 -19.21 9.75 -1.44
N ARG A 108 -19.64 8.68 -2.11
CA ARG A 108 -18.99 8.16 -3.32
C ARG A 108 -19.95 7.32 -4.15
N PRO A 109 -19.68 7.10 -5.45
CA PRO A 109 -20.49 6.23 -6.29
C PRO A 109 -20.65 4.83 -5.67
N ALA A 110 -21.87 4.31 -5.76
CA ALA A 110 -22.14 2.93 -5.39
C ALA A 110 -21.30 2.00 -6.29
N PRO A 111 -20.75 0.89 -5.75
CA PRO A 111 -20.09 -0.10 -6.58
C PRO A 111 -21.10 -0.66 -7.59
N GLU A 112 -20.82 -0.49 -8.89
CA GLU A 112 -21.56 -1.18 -9.94
C GLU A 112 -21.01 -2.61 -10.03
N ASP A 113 -21.75 -3.58 -9.49
CA ASP A 113 -21.43 -5.01 -9.67
C ASP A 113 -22.11 -5.55 -10.92
N ASP A 114 -21.49 -5.30 -12.07
CA ASP A 114 -21.95 -5.77 -13.38
C ASP A 114 -21.90 -7.31 -13.54
N LEU A 115 -21.44 -8.07 -12.53
CA LEU A 115 -21.35 -9.54 -12.61
C LEU A 115 -22.71 -10.24 -12.47
N HIS A 116 -23.79 -9.53 -12.11
CA HIS A 116 -25.14 -10.13 -12.01
C HIS A 116 -25.65 -10.74 -13.33
N ASN A 117 -25.17 -10.24 -14.49
CA ASN A 117 -25.52 -10.75 -15.82
C ASN A 117 -24.34 -11.44 -16.54
N ALA A 118 -23.23 -11.70 -15.85
CA ALA A 118 -22.07 -12.34 -16.46
C ALA A 118 -22.36 -13.83 -16.77
N PRO A 119 -21.84 -14.36 -17.89
CA PRO A 119 -21.96 -15.79 -18.19
C PRO A 119 -21.39 -16.64 -17.05
N PRO A 120 -21.88 -17.87 -16.86
CA PRO A 120 -21.40 -18.75 -15.80
C PRO A 120 -19.88 -18.91 -15.90
N ALA A 121 -19.22 -18.78 -14.74
CA ALA A 121 -17.78 -18.85 -14.64
C ALA A 121 -17.27 -20.18 -15.24
N SER A 122 -16.28 -20.10 -16.14
CA SER A 122 -15.62 -21.29 -16.66
C SER A 122 -14.73 -21.90 -15.59
N SER A 123 -14.74 -23.22 -15.41
CA SER A 123 -13.89 -23.91 -14.43
C SER A 123 -12.38 -23.83 -14.72
N THR A 124 -11.99 -23.15 -15.80
CA THR A 124 -10.60 -22.90 -16.19
C THR A 124 -10.25 -21.44 -15.92
N PRO A 125 -9.13 -21.16 -15.22
CA PRO A 125 -8.62 -19.79 -15.06
C PRO A 125 -8.46 -19.10 -16.41
N LEU A 126 -8.80 -17.82 -16.45
CA LEU A 126 -8.49 -16.98 -17.60
C LEU A 126 -6.96 -16.89 -17.75
N GLN A 127 -6.50 -16.87 -19.00
CA GLN A 127 -5.09 -16.64 -19.32
C GLN A 127 -4.91 -15.24 -19.90
N GLY A 128 -3.75 -14.65 -19.63
CA GLY A 128 -3.36 -13.34 -20.16
C GLY A 128 -3.72 -12.18 -19.23
N SER A 129 -3.86 -11.01 -19.82
CA SER A 129 -4.09 -9.76 -19.08
C SER A 129 -5.18 -8.92 -19.73
N ARG A 130 -5.93 -8.19 -18.91
CA ARG A 130 -7.02 -7.30 -19.34
C ARG A 130 -6.71 -5.89 -18.92
N VAL A 131 -6.97 -4.94 -19.82
CA VAL A 131 -6.60 -3.54 -19.66
C VAL A 131 -7.84 -2.68 -19.60
N LEU A 132 -8.00 -1.94 -18.51
CA LEU A 132 -9.01 -0.90 -18.36
C LEU A 132 -8.33 0.47 -18.55
N SER A 133 -8.83 1.24 -19.52
CA SER A 133 -8.32 2.56 -19.83
C SER A 133 -9.40 3.39 -20.53
N ALA A 134 -9.42 4.72 -20.32
CA ALA A 134 -10.34 5.65 -20.97
C ALA A 134 -9.59 6.79 -21.67
N ALA A 135 -10.08 7.28 -22.82
CA ALA A 135 -9.34 8.25 -23.64
C ALA A 135 -8.86 9.50 -22.88
N GLY A 136 -9.67 10.02 -21.94
CA GLY A 136 -9.33 11.18 -21.10
C GLY A 136 -8.43 10.90 -19.89
N SER A 137 -8.28 9.63 -19.49
CA SER A 137 -7.50 9.24 -18.31
C SER A 137 -6.05 8.89 -18.65
N ASP A 138 -5.12 9.42 -17.85
CA ASP A 138 -3.72 8.99 -17.87
C ASP A 138 -3.51 7.68 -17.09
N LEU A 139 -4.45 7.27 -16.24
CA LEU A 139 -4.37 6.01 -15.50
C LEU A 139 -4.80 4.83 -16.37
N VAL A 140 -3.98 3.78 -16.35
CA VAL A 140 -4.23 2.50 -17.00
C VAL A 140 -4.14 1.39 -15.96
N LEU A 141 -5.22 0.62 -15.81
CA LEU A 141 -5.24 -0.57 -14.96
C LEU A 141 -5.03 -1.81 -15.84
N THR A 142 -4.10 -2.69 -15.46
CA THR A 142 -3.93 -4.00 -16.07
C THR A 142 -4.14 -5.08 -15.03
N VAL A 143 -5.10 -5.98 -15.28
CA VAL A 143 -5.37 -7.16 -14.45
C VAL A 143 -4.71 -8.37 -15.11
N HIS A 144 -3.84 -9.06 -14.37
CA HIS A 144 -3.19 -10.30 -14.78
C HIS A 144 -3.93 -11.48 -14.15
N ALA A 145 -4.22 -12.52 -14.94
CA ALA A 145 -5.24 -13.49 -14.58
C ALA A 145 -4.74 -14.68 -13.72
N SER A 146 -3.53 -15.18 -13.95
CA SER A 146 -3.00 -16.34 -13.20
C SER A 146 -1.46 -16.30 -13.12
N PRO A 147 -0.86 -16.11 -11.93
CA PRO A 147 -1.54 -15.72 -10.68
C PRO A 147 -2.16 -14.32 -10.81
N PHE A 148 -3.23 -14.08 -10.05
CA PHE A 148 -3.87 -12.77 -9.96
C PHE A 148 -2.90 -11.72 -9.41
N ARG A 149 -2.79 -10.64 -10.16
CA ARG A 149 -2.19 -9.37 -9.73
C ARG A 149 -2.74 -8.25 -10.59
N PHE A 150 -2.61 -7.00 -10.15
CA PHE A 150 -2.93 -5.85 -10.97
C PHE A 150 -1.82 -4.80 -10.94
N THR A 151 -1.73 -4.05 -12.02
CA THR A 151 -0.83 -2.91 -12.15
C THR A 151 -1.59 -1.66 -12.51
N VAL A 152 -1.17 -0.54 -11.95
CA VAL A 152 -1.65 0.80 -12.32
C VAL A 152 -0.46 1.56 -12.90
N SER A 153 -0.56 2.05 -14.13
CA SER A 153 0.50 2.79 -14.81
C SER A 153 -0.03 4.07 -15.43
N ARG A 154 0.89 4.96 -15.79
CA ARG A 154 0.59 6.13 -16.63
C ARG A 154 0.60 5.74 -18.10
N ARG A 155 -0.42 6.17 -18.84
CA ARG A 155 -0.45 6.05 -20.31
C ARG A 155 0.63 6.90 -20.95
N SER A 156 0.82 8.11 -20.46
CA SER A 156 1.67 9.14 -21.07
C SER A 156 3.16 8.79 -21.00
N THR A 157 3.61 8.14 -19.93
CA THR A 157 5.03 7.79 -19.72
C THR A 157 5.32 6.28 -19.67
N GLY A 158 4.29 5.44 -19.47
CA GLY A 158 4.46 4.03 -19.18
C GLY A 158 4.99 3.73 -17.75
N ASP A 159 5.16 4.75 -16.90
CA ASP A 159 5.68 4.56 -15.54
C ASP A 159 4.63 3.84 -14.68
N VAL A 160 5.06 2.76 -14.01
CA VAL A 160 4.19 1.91 -13.20
C VAL A 160 4.07 2.49 -11.79
N LEU A 161 2.88 2.93 -11.43
CA LEU A 161 2.57 3.62 -10.18
C LEU A 161 2.38 2.63 -9.03
N PHE A 162 1.70 1.51 -9.30
CA PHE A 162 1.41 0.45 -8.34
C PHE A 162 1.48 -0.89 -9.06
N ASP A 163 2.18 -1.88 -8.50
CA ASP A 163 2.39 -3.20 -9.10
C ASP A 163 2.30 -4.26 -8.02
N THR A 164 1.13 -4.89 -7.89
CA THR A 164 0.94 -5.88 -6.83
C THR A 164 1.77 -7.14 -7.10
N ALA A 165 2.49 -7.61 -6.09
CA ALA A 165 3.09 -8.93 -6.09
C ALA A 165 1.99 -10.02 -6.18
N PRO A 166 2.29 -11.19 -6.76
CA PRO A 166 1.43 -12.35 -6.61
C PRO A 166 1.36 -12.76 -5.12
N GLY A 167 0.29 -13.46 -4.72
CA GLY A 167 0.10 -13.89 -3.33
C GLY A 167 -0.71 -12.91 -2.48
N LEU A 168 -1.77 -12.33 -3.05
CA LEU A 168 -2.78 -11.62 -2.26
C LEU A 168 -3.35 -12.54 -1.17
N VAL A 169 -3.28 -12.13 0.09
CA VAL A 169 -3.91 -12.84 1.20
C VAL A 169 -5.21 -12.14 1.57
N PHE A 170 -6.31 -12.89 1.61
CA PHE A 170 -7.63 -12.34 1.96
C PHE A 170 -8.36 -13.27 2.93
N ARG A 171 -8.15 -13.05 4.23
CA ARG A 171 -8.77 -13.79 5.34
C ARG A 171 -9.69 -12.90 6.17
N ASP A 172 -10.47 -13.52 7.04
CA ASP A 172 -11.44 -12.82 7.90
C ASP A 172 -10.80 -11.78 8.84
N LYS A 173 -9.60 -12.04 9.36
CA LYS A 173 -8.89 -11.12 10.29
C LYS A 173 -7.53 -10.67 9.78
N TYR A 174 -7.24 -10.93 8.50
CA TYR A 174 -5.95 -10.59 7.90
C TYR A 174 -6.06 -10.44 6.39
N LEU A 175 -5.74 -9.25 5.91
CA LEU A 175 -5.59 -8.93 4.49
C LEU A 175 -4.14 -8.51 4.27
N GLU A 176 -3.48 -9.07 3.26
CA GLU A 176 -2.11 -8.68 2.90
C GLU A 176 -1.99 -8.46 1.39
N VAL A 177 -1.48 -7.29 1.02
CA VAL A 177 -1.13 -6.97 -0.37
C VAL A 177 0.17 -6.18 -0.39
N THR A 178 1.09 -6.60 -1.26
CA THR A 178 2.37 -5.92 -1.47
C THR A 178 2.40 -5.32 -2.85
N SER A 179 2.80 -4.06 -2.97
CA SER A 179 3.13 -3.42 -4.25
C SER A 179 4.63 -3.18 -4.35
N ALA A 180 5.22 -3.53 -5.49
CA ALA A 180 6.56 -3.08 -5.82
C ALA A 180 6.59 -1.56 -6.06
N LEU A 181 7.73 -0.95 -5.75
CA LEU A 181 8.02 0.46 -5.99
C LEU A 181 9.39 0.57 -6.69
N PRO A 182 9.57 1.56 -7.59
CA PRO A 182 10.85 1.76 -8.23
C PRO A 182 11.88 2.31 -7.23
N ALA A 183 12.72 1.41 -6.72
CA ALA A 183 13.76 1.72 -5.74
C ALA A 183 14.61 2.93 -6.19
N GLY A 184 14.82 3.89 -5.29
CA GLY A 184 15.61 5.10 -5.54
C GLY A 184 14.90 6.20 -6.36
N ARG A 185 13.76 5.91 -7.01
CA ARG A 185 12.92 6.92 -7.68
C ARG A 185 11.69 7.32 -6.87
N ALA A 186 11.11 6.39 -6.11
CA ALA A 186 9.93 6.66 -5.30
C ALA A 186 10.30 7.49 -4.05
N SER A 187 9.51 8.53 -3.77
CA SER A 187 9.62 9.34 -2.56
C SER A 187 8.24 9.48 -1.95
N LEU A 188 8.00 8.69 -0.89
CA LEU A 188 6.69 8.62 -0.23
C LEU A 188 6.55 9.66 0.89
N TYR A 189 5.33 10.17 1.04
CA TYR A 189 4.90 11.13 2.07
C TYR A 189 3.47 10.78 2.52
N GLY A 190 3.16 10.78 3.81
CA GLY A 190 1.82 10.47 4.34
C GLY A 190 1.84 9.40 5.42
N LEU A 191 0.88 8.47 5.38
CA LEU A 191 0.72 7.36 6.34
C LEU A 191 0.69 7.81 7.80
N GLY A 192 -0.06 8.88 8.07
CA GLY A 192 -0.21 9.45 9.41
C GLY A 192 -1.27 8.74 10.26
N GLU A 193 -1.38 9.04 11.56
CA GLU A 193 -0.62 10.03 12.31
C GLU A 193 0.52 9.40 13.12
N GLN A 194 1.75 9.87 12.87
CA GLN A 194 2.96 9.48 13.60
C GLN A 194 3.96 10.63 13.63
N THR A 195 4.66 10.81 14.74
CA THR A 195 5.78 11.76 14.82
C THR A 195 7.03 11.15 14.19
N LYS A 196 7.50 11.75 13.10
CA LYS A 196 8.70 11.31 12.36
C LYS A 196 9.74 12.43 12.28
N GLY A 197 11.02 12.07 12.32
CA GLY A 197 12.13 13.01 12.18
C GLY A 197 12.37 13.52 10.74
N SER A 198 11.57 13.08 9.77
CA SER A 198 11.66 13.46 8.35
C SER A 198 10.26 13.47 7.76
N PHE A 199 9.97 14.44 6.89
CA PHE A 199 8.71 14.49 6.14
C PHE A 199 8.65 13.41 5.05
N ARG A 200 9.77 13.16 4.35
CA ARG A 200 9.89 12.01 3.44
C ARG A 200 10.00 10.75 4.29
N LEU A 201 9.19 9.74 3.97
CA LEU A 201 9.20 8.45 4.67
C LEU A 201 10.55 7.76 4.47
N ARG A 202 11.08 7.17 5.55
CA ARG A 202 12.33 6.40 5.51
C ARG A 202 12.03 4.95 5.15
N HIS A 203 12.96 4.31 4.45
CA HIS A 203 12.84 2.89 4.10
C HIS A 203 13.01 2.01 5.34
N ASN A 204 12.51 0.78 5.26
CA ASN A 204 12.55 -0.25 6.29
C ASN A 204 11.87 0.18 7.59
N ASP A 205 10.73 0.86 7.44
CA ASP A 205 9.93 1.37 8.54
C ASP A 205 8.50 0.80 8.46
N THR A 206 7.84 0.72 9.60
CA THR A 206 6.46 0.24 9.72
C THR A 206 5.56 1.36 10.23
N PHE A 207 4.49 1.62 9.49
CA PHE A 207 3.51 2.63 9.82
C PHE A 207 2.24 1.95 10.32
N THR A 208 2.11 1.81 11.64
CA THR A 208 0.87 1.37 12.28
C THR A 208 -0.18 2.49 12.28
N LEU A 209 -1.37 2.18 11.78
CA LEU A 209 -2.53 3.06 11.75
C LEU A 209 -3.60 2.48 12.69
N TRP A 210 -3.63 3.01 13.90
CA TRP A 210 -4.62 2.68 14.93
C TRP A 210 -4.72 3.86 15.89
N ASN A 211 -5.89 4.49 15.97
CA ASN A 211 -6.06 5.68 16.81
C ASN A 211 -5.82 5.31 18.28
N ALA A 212 -4.84 5.96 18.92
CA ALA A 212 -4.47 5.74 20.29
C ALA A 212 -4.16 7.07 21.00
N ASP A 213 -4.49 7.12 22.29
CA ASP A 213 -4.14 8.25 23.15
C ASP A 213 -2.67 8.13 23.59
N ILE A 214 -1.78 8.57 22.70
CA ILE A 214 -0.34 8.56 22.90
C ILE A 214 0.20 9.96 22.58
N GLY A 215 0.99 10.53 23.50
CA GLY A 215 1.57 11.85 23.32
C GLY A 215 2.50 11.93 22.09
N ALA A 216 2.36 12.97 21.26
CA ALA A 216 3.15 13.15 20.04
C ALA A 216 4.68 13.32 20.27
N ALA A 217 5.11 13.45 21.53
CA ALA A 217 6.53 13.39 21.89
C ALA A 217 7.14 11.99 21.69
N HIS A 218 6.31 10.94 21.66
CA HIS A 218 6.74 9.59 21.31
C HIS A 218 6.88 9.49 19.78
N VAL A 219 8.12 9.29 19.33
CA VAL A 219 8.44 9.11 17.90
C VAL A 219 8.13 7.67 17.47
N ASP A 220 7.80 7.49 16.20
CA ASP A 220 7.65 6.18 15.56
C ASP A 220 6.54 5.27 16.15
N VAL A 221 5.52 5.86 16.77
CA VAL A 221 4.32 5.17 17.26
C VAL A 221 3.05 5.73 16.62
N ASN A 222 1.99 4.92 16.59
CA ASN A 222 0.65 5.37 16.19
C ASN A 222 0.09 6.38 17.20
N LEU A 223 -0.58 7.42 16.70
CA LEU A 223 -1.12 8.52 17.52
C LEU A 223 -2.65 8.61 17.35
N TYR A 224 -3.21 9.83 17.41
CA TYR A 224 -4.64 10.07 17.52
C TYR A 224 -5.40 9.81 16.21
N GLY A 225 -4.74 9.96 15.06
CA GLY A 225 -5.33 9.80 13.73
C GLY A 225 -4.81 8.61 12.93
N ALA A 226 -5.64 8.18 11.96
CA ALA A 226 -5.29 7.17 10.96
C ALA A 226 -5.64 7.71 9.57
N HIS A 227 -4.60 7.88 8.74
CA HIS A 227 -4.68 8.43 7.40
C HIS A 227 -3.95 7.48 6.43
N PRO A 228 -4.63 6.44 5.92
CA PRO A 228 -4.07 5.42 5.02
C PRO A 228 -3.86 5.95 3.58
N PHE A 229 -3.30 7.15 3.47
CA PHE A 229 -2.98 7.84 2.23
C PHE A 229 -1.49 8.12 2.17
N TYR A 230 -0.87 7.87 1.02
CA TYR A 230 0.44 8.40 0.71
C TYR A 230 0.48 9.06 -0.67
N MET A 231 1.39 10.00 -0.81
CA MET A 231 1.80 10.57 -2.08
C MET A 231 3.19 10.04 -2.43
N ASP A 232 3.37 9.57 -3.67
CA ASP A 232 4.68 9.22 -4.22
C ASP A 232 5.08 10.25 -5.27
N VAL A 233 6.19 10.95 -5.01
CA VAL A 233 6.79 11.94 -5.90
C VAL A 233 8.05 11.37 -6.53
N ARG A 234 8.05 11.27 -7.86
CA ARG A 234 9.13 10.69 -8.66
C ARG A 234 9.84 11.76 -9.47
N PRO A 235 11.19 11.69 -9.62
CA PRO A 235 11.91 12.58 -10.52
C PRO A 235 11.33 12.54 -11.95
N PRO A 236 11.17 13.67 -12.64
CA PRO A 236 11.62 15.03 -12.28
C PRO A 236 10.64 15.86 -11.41
N GLY A 237 9.57 15.26 -10.88
CA GLY A 237 8.55 15.94 -10.06
C GLY A 237 7.12 15.43 -10.27
N ALA A 238 6.95 14.36 -11.05
CA ALA A 238 5.65 13.74 -11.27
C ALA A 238 5.18 13.04 -10.00
N ALA A 239 3.94 13.30 -9.58
CA ALA A 239 3.36 12.78 -8.36
C ALA A 239 2.08 12.00 -8.64
N HIS A 240 1.81 11.01 -7.80
CA HIS A 240 0.51 10.35 -7.72
C HIS A 240 0.17 10.07 -6.25
N GLY A 241 -1.11 9.85 -5.97
CA GLY A 241 -1.58 9.48 -4.63
C GLY A 241 -2.16 8.08 -4.61
N VAL A 242 -1.99 7.40 -3.49
CA VAL A 242 -2.63 6.11 -3.20
C VAL A 242 -3.33 6.20 -1.86
N LEU A 243 -4.62 5.89 -1.83
CA LEU A 243 -5.42 5.78 -0.62
C LEU A 243 -5.94 4.35 -0.52
N LEU A 244 -5.78 3.72 0.64
CA LEU A 244 -6.55 2.53 1.01
C LEU A 244 -7.71 2.97 1.89
N LEU A 245 -8.94 2.94 1.37
CA LEU A 245 -10.13 3.35 2.10
C LEU A 245 -10.58 2.24 3.07
N SER A 246 -9.92 2.18 4.23
CA SER A 246 -10.25 1.25 5.31
C SER A 246 -10.10 1.95 6.66
N SER A 247 -10.99 1.62 7.60
CA SER A 247 -10.96 2.13 8.98
C SER A 247 -10.46 1.08 9.98
N ASN A 248 -10.06 -0.10 9.51
CA ASN A 248 -9.52 -1.14 10.37
C ASN A 248 -8.07 -0.82 10.74
N GLY A 249 -7.60 -1.39 11.85
CA GLY A 249 -6.18 -1.36 12.20
C GLY A 249 -5.33 -1.97 11.10
N MET A 250 -4.22 -1.31 10.79
CA MET A 250 -3.30 -1.82 9.78
C MET A 250 -1.86 -1.43 10.07
N ASP A 251 -0.95 -2.26 9.60
CA ASP A 251 0.46 -1.94 9.46
C ASP A 251 0.79 -1.76 7.98
N VAL A 252 1.42 -0.63 7.65
CA VAL A 252 1.95 -0.37 6.31
C VAL A 252 3.47 -0.41 6.38
N LEU A 253 4.07 -1.45 5.83
CA LEU A 253 5.51 -1.62 5.80
C LEU A 253 6.06 -0.97 4.53
N TYR A 254 7.05 -0.11 4.68
CA TYR A 254 7.71 0.53 3.55
C TYR A 254 9.19 0.14 3.49
N GLY A 255 9.54 -0.77 2.58
CA GLY A 255 10.91 -1.27 2.39
C GLY A 255 11.77 -0.45 1.41
N GLY A 256 11.24 0.67 0.88
CA GLY A 256 11.91 1.48 -0.14
C GLY A 256 11.72 0.98 -1.58
N SER A 257 11.79 -0.34 -1.80
CA SER A 257 11.47 -1.00 -3.08
C SER A 257 10.08 -1.62 -3.13
N TYR A 258 9.33 -1.57 -2.02
CA TYR A 258 7.97 -2.09 -1.91
C TYR A 258 7.21 -1.38 -0.80
N VAL A 259 5.87 -1.48 -0.87
CA VAL A 259 4.95 -1.15 0.20
C VAL A 259 4.02 -2.33 0.44
N THR A 260 3.89 -2.78 1.68
CA THR A 260 3.02 -3.89 2.07
C THR A 260 1.96 -3.41 3.04
N TYR A 261 0.70 -3.67 2.74
CA TYR A 261 -0.42 -3.40 3.63
C TYR A 261 -0.80 -4.67 4.35
N LYS A 262 -0.87 -4.64 5.68
CA LYS A 262 -1.37 -5.71 6.53
C LYS A 262 -2.54 -5.18 7.33
N VAL A 263 -3.76 -5.61 7.01
CA VAL A 263 -5.00 -5.03 7.56
C VAL A 263 -5.77 -6.10 8.31
N ILE A 264 -6.27 -5.79 9.51
CA ILE A 264 -6.92 -6.78 10.38
C ILE A 264 -8.41 -7.03 10.06
N GLY A 265 -8.90 -6.57 8.92
CA GLY A 265 -10.30 -6.75 8.53
C GLY A 265 -10.78 -5.87 7.38
N GLY A 266 -12.09 -5.90 7.14
CA GLY A 266 -12.76 -5.13 6.10
C GLY A 266 -12.52 -5.66 4.69
N VAL A 267 -12.25 -4.74 3.76
CA VAL A 267 -12.01 -5.00 2.34
C VAL A 267 -10.78 -4.22 1.86
N LEU A 268 -10.31 -4.49 0.64
CA LEU A 268 -9.29 -3.67 -0.02
C LEU A 268 -9.98 -2.73 -1.02
N ASP A 269 -10.18 -1.46 -0.65
CA ASP A 269 -10.76 -0.42 -1.51
C ASP A 269 -9.71 0.67 -1.80
N PHE A 270 -8.94 0.50 -2.87
CA PHE A 270 -7.87 1.39 -3.27
C PHE A 270 -8.36 2.50 -4.19
N TYR A 271 -7.86 3.72 -3.97
CA TYR A 271 -7.99 4.85 -4.89
C TYR A 271 -6.62 5.31 -5.34
N PHE A 272 -6.49 5.54 -6.64
CA PHE A 272 -5.30 6.08 -7.28
C PHE A 272 -5.62 7.46 -7.85
N PHE A 273 -4.83 8.44 -7.47
CA PHE A 273 -4.95 9.83 -7.91
C PHE A 273 -3.83 10.16 -8.90
N ALA A 274 -4.19 10.56 -10.11
CA ALA A 274 -3.26 10.66 -11.23
C ALA A 274 -2.24 11.81 -11.12
N GLY A 275 -2.45 12.83 -10.28
CA GLY A 275 -1.62 14.03 -10.28
C GLY A 275 -1.82 14.86 -11.56
N PRO A 276 -0.76 15.38 -12.23
CA PRO A 276 0.64 14.93 -12.19
C PRO A 276 1.53 15.71 -11.21
N SER A 277 1.05 16.79 -10.59
CA SER A 277 1.81 17.54 -9.57
C SER A 277 1.36 17.18 -8.15
N PRO A 278 2.19 17.38 -7.12
CA PRO A 278 1.77 17.19 -5.72
C PRO A 278 0.47 17.93 -5.37
N LEU A 279 0.32 19.17 -5.86
CA LEU A 279 -0.89 19.96 -5.63
C LEU A 279 -2.13 19.33 -6.29
N ALA A 280 -2.00 18.81 -7.51
CA ALA A 280 -3.09 18.13 -8.20
C ALA A 280 -3.51 16.85 -7.46
N VAL A 281 -2.56 16.10 -6.89
CA VAL A 281 -2.87 14.92 -6.07
C VAL A 281 -3.70 15.31 -4.84
N VAL A 282 -3.32 16.37 -4.12
CA VAL A 282 -4.09 16.86 -2.96
C VAL A 282 -5.48 17.34 -3.37
N ASP A 283 -5.59 18.03 -4.50
CA ASP A 283 -6.87 18.46 -5.04
C ASP A 283 -7.79 17.24 -5.30
N GLN A 284 -7.30 16.24 -6.04
CA GLN A 284 -8.03 15.02 -6.37
C GLN A 284 -8.41 14.20 -5.13
N TYR A 285 -7.51 14.11 -4.14
CA TYR A 285 -7.75 13.42 -2.88
C TYR A 285 -8.85 14.11 -2.06
N THR A 286 -8.77 15.43 -1.88
CA THR A 286 -9.77 16.19 -1.12
C THR A 286 -11.11 16.32 -1.85
N GLN A 287 -11.15 16.17 -3.18
CA GLN A 287 -12.42 16.00 -3.90
C GLN A 287 -13.16 14.73 -3.48
N LEU A 288 -12.45 13.66 -3.11
CA LEU A 288 -13.05 12.40 -2.67
C LEU A 288 -13.41 12.45 -1.17
N ILE A 289 -12.45 12.77 -0.30
CA ILE A 289 -12.66 12.65 1.16
C ILE A 289 -13.37 13.86 1.78
N GLY A 290 -13.63 14.90 1.00
CA GLY A 290 -14.22 16.16 1.46
C GLY A 290 -13.22 17.30 1.41
N ARG A 291 -13.70 18.46 0.93
CA ARG A 291 -12.89 19.69 0.89
C ARG A 291 -12.68 20.21 2.32
N PRO A 292 -11.47 20.71 2.65
CA PRO A 292 -11.22 21.34 3.94
C PRO A 292 -12.25 22.45 4.22
N ALA A 293 -12.79 22.47 5.43
CA ALA A 293 -13.73 23.51 5.83
C ALA A 293 -13.04 24.89 5.82
N PRO A 294 -13.71 25.95 5.34
CA PRO A 294 -13.18 27.30 5.46
C PRO A 294 -13.07 27.67 6.94
N MET A 295 -11.93 28.23 7.32
CA MET A 295 -11.69 28.67 8.68
C MET A 295 -12.17 30.12 8.87
N PRO A 296 -12.86 30.45 9.96
CA PRO A 296 -13.28 31.83 10.22
C PRO A 296 -12.06 32.71 10.47
N TYR A 297 -12.09 33.97 10.04
CA TYR A 297 -10.90 34.84 10.05
C TYR A 297 -10.19 34.95 11.41
N TRP A 298 -10.95 34.93 12.52
CA TRP A 298 -10.40 35.03 13.86
C TRP A 298 -9.53 33.82 14.27
N SER A 299 -9.69 32.65 13.64
CA SER A 299 -8.90 31.45 13.99
C SER A 299 -7.45 31.54 13.54
N PHE A 300 -7.11 32.50 12.67
CA PHE A 300 -5.73 32.82 12.29
C PHE A 300 -5.04 33.76 13.30
N GLY A 301 -5.78 34.25 14.30
CA GLY A 301 -5.24 35.04 15.39
C GLY A 301 -4.44 34.21 16.40
N SER A 302 -3.76 34.89 17.32
CA SER A 302 -3.05 34.22 18.42
C SER A 302 -4.04 33.60 19.40
N THR A 303 -3.73 32.40 19.90
CA THR A 303 -4.54 31.68 20.89
C THR A 303 -3.71 31.42 22.15
N SER A 304 -4.28 31.64 23.33
CA SER A 304 -3.70 31.28 24.62
C SER A 304 -4.52 30.18 25.28
N ALA A 305 -3.87 29.11 25.74
CA ALA A 305 -4.49 28.02 26.48
C ALA A 305 -3.60 27.62 27.66
N GLY A 306 -4.22 27.15 28.75
CA GLY A 306 -3.52 26.62 29.90
C GLY A 306 -4.33 25.48 30.52
N THR A 307 -3.67 24.40 30.88
CA THR A 307 -4.27 23.30 31.63
C THR A 307 -3.96 23.53 33.10
N GLY A 308 -5.00 23.71 33.93
CA GLY A 308 -4.82 23.81 35.38
C GLY A 308 -4.36 22.47 35.95
N THR A 309 -3.32 22.50 36.79
CA THR A 309 -2.88 21.37 37.61
C THR A 309 -3.59 21.36 38.95
#